data_AF-A0A9P7X852-F1
#
_entry.id   AF-A0A9P7X852-F1
#
_cell.length_a   1.000
_cell.length_b   1.000
_cell.length_c   1.000
_cell.angle_alpha   90.00
_cell.angle_beta   90.00
_cell.angle_gamma   90.00
#
_symmetry.space_group_name_H-M   'P 1'
#
loop_
_entity.id
_entity.type
_entity.pdbx_description
1 polymer ?
#
loop_
_entity_poly.entity_id
_entity_poly.type
_entity_poly.pdbx_seq_one_letter_code
_entity_poly.pdbx_strand_id
1 'polypeptide(L)'
;MVLAPLVAAARPSVLRPSQQALRTATTLAAGFPKVSKRLPTKYGGVYTVTLIPGDGIGAEITDSVKEIFEHVNAPIEWEQYDVSGATPGGEGIFKQAMESLQRNRVGLKGILYTPTDHAGHNSWNVAMRQQLDIYASVVLCKSLKGFPTRHSNVDFAIIRENTEGEYSGLEHQSFPGVVESLKVSTRFKAERIIRFAFDFALKNDRKKVTMVHKANIMKLGDGLYLNTFRRIAEEYKSSGIQTNDMIVDNTSMQLVAKPHQFDVMVMPNLYGAIVSNIGAALVGGPGIVPGCNIGREYALFEPGCRHVAKDIMGTNKANPAAMILSATMMLRHLGLDAIANAITTSTYDVISTGKIRTKDMGGKCPFYRSHVPCRFRSLGSLLLTELYLFFFSLSRECHNQRLHSCGHCWLVDN
;
A
#
# COMPACT_ATOMS: atom_id res chain seq x y z
N MET A 1 33.23 66.92 23.13
CA MET A 1 33.22 66.68 21.66
C MET A 1 33.56 65.22 21.44
N VAL A 2 32.56 64.34 21.40
CA VAL A 2 31.85 63.83 20.20
C VAL A 2 32.73 62.88 19.35
N LEU A 3 32.47 61.58 19.58
CA LEU A 3 32.35 60.42 18.67
C LEU A 3 33.29 60.25 17.44
N ALA A 4 34.00 59.11 17.39
CA ALA A 4 33.62 57.88 16.64
C ALA A 4 34.84 56.95 16.39
N PRO A 5 34.73 55.61 16.57
CA PRO A 5 35.61 54.65 15.90
C PRO A 5 34.91 53.95 14.72
N LEU A 6 35.72 53.61 13.71
CA LEU A 6 35.33 52.97 12.46
C LEU A 6 34.54 51.66 12.65
N VAL A 7 33.39 51.55 11.98
CA VAL A 7 32.67 50.30 11.78
C VAL A 7 33.19 49.64 10.50
N ALA A 8 33.82 48.48 10.65
CA ALA A 8 34.13 47.58 9.53
C ALA A 8 32.82 46.91 9.05
N ALA A 9 32.45 47.14 7.80
CA ALA A 9 31.28 46.53 7.17
C ALA A 9 31.52 45.02 6.93
N ALA A 10 30.91 44.18 7.75
CA ALA A 10 30.81 42.74 7.49
C ALA A 10 29.84 42.49 6.32
N ARG A 11 30.31 41.84 5.26
CA ARG A 11 29.48 41.37 4.14
C ARG A 11 28.52 40.28 4.65
N PRO A 12 27.20 40.35 4.38
CA PRO A 12 26.31 39.26 4.73
C PRO A 12 26.55 38.10 3.77
N SER A 13 27.03 36.97 4.30
CA SER A 13 27.09 35.69 3.58
C SER A 13 25.68 35.22 3.30
N VAL A 14 25.28 35.22 2.03
CA VAL A 14 24.04 34.60 1.56
C VAL A 14 24.19 33.08 1.69
N LEU A 15 23.79 32.55 2.85
CA LEU A 15 23.56 31.12 3.03
C LEU A 15 22.39 30.71 2.13
N ARG A 16 22.71 29.97 1.06
CA ARG A 16 21.69 29.31 0.23
C ARG A 16 20.90 28.34 1.14
N PRO A 17 19.57 28.43 1.21
CA PRO A 17 18.79 27.41 1.90
C PRO A 17 18.97 26.10 1.13
N SER A 18 19.46 25.07 1.81
CA SER A 18 19.42 23.69 1.32
C SER A 18 17.97 23.34 1.00
N GLN A 19 17.68 23.05 -0.28
CA GLN A 19 16.41 22.50 -0.71
C GLN A 19 16.24 21.07 -0.18
N GLN A 20 16.04 20.91 1.13
CA GLN A 20 15.32 19.76 1.65
C GLN A 20 13.84 20.11 1.51
N ALA A 21 13.24 19.64 0.41
CA ALA A 21 11.79 19.63 0.27
C ALA A 21 11.20 18.96 1.53
N LEU A 22 10.41 19.71 2.31
CA LEU A 22 9.67 19.20 3.45
C LEU A 22 8.84 18.00 2.96
N ARG A 23 9.30 16.78 3.26
CA ARG A 23 8.48 15.58 3.10
C ARG A 23 7.43 15.65 4.20
N THR A 24 6.21 16.05 3.86
CA THR A 24 5.08 15.86 4.75
C THR A 24 4.95 14.35 4.98
N ALA A 25 5.26 13.92 6.21
CA ALA A 25 5.19 12.55 6.72
C ALA A 25 3.78 11.98 6.52
N THR A 26 3.51 11.52 5.31
CA THR A 26 2.27 10.86 4.93
C THR A 26 2.65 9.44 4.55
N THR A 27 1.76 8.48 4.82
CA THR A 27 1.93 7.07 4.40
C THR A 27 2.24 6.94 2.88
N LEU A 28 1.97 8.00 2.12
CA LEU A 28 2.18 8.11 0.67
C LEU A 28 3.64 8.13 0.26
N ALA A 29 4.52 8.64 1.12
CA ALA A 29 5.95 8.70 0.91
C ALA A 29 6.66 7.49 1.54
N ALA A 30 5.89 6.44 1.93
CA ALA A 30 6.43 5.31 2.66
C ALA A 30 7.56 4.62 1.88
N GLY A 31 8.79 4.87 2.29
CA GLY A 31 9.96 4.12 1.89
C GLY A 31 10.15 2.92 2.81
N PHE A 32 10.51 1.79 2.25
CA PHE A 32 10.80 0.57 3.02
C PHE A 32 12.28 0.51 3.34
N PRO A 33 12.70 0.05 4.54
CA PRO A 33 14.10 -0.21 4.83
C PRO A 33 14.74 -1.01 3.69
N LYS A 34 15.95 -0.62 3.25
CA LYS A 34 16.67 -1.40 2.22
C LYS A 34 17.11 -2.70 2.87
N VAL A 35 16.54 -3.82 2.43
CA VAL A 35 16.75 -5.09 3.13
C VAL A 35 17.89 -5.93 2.53
N SER A 36 18.22 -5.74 1.25
CA SER A 36 19.23 -6.55 0.55
C SER A 36 20.49 -5.78 0.15
N LYS A 37 21.65 -6.47 0.18
CA LYS A 37 22.91 -6.05 -0.46
C LYS A 37 22.90 -6.27 -1.98
N ARG A 38 22.07 -7.21 -2.48
CA ARG A 38 21.92 -7.51 -3.91
C ARG A 38 20.80 -6.69 -4.51
N LEU A 39 21.10 -6.03 -5.63
CA LEU A 39 20.14 -5.17 -6.33
C LEU A 39 19.15 -6.03 -7.15
N PRO A 40 17.92 -5.52 -7.37
CA PRO A 40 16.99 -6.12 -8.33
C PRO A 40 17.61 -6.24 -9.73
N THR A 41 17.16 -7.22 -10.50
CA THR A 41 17.63 -7.45 -11.87
C THR A 41 17.37 -6.21 -12.73
N LYS A 42 18.44 -5.66 -13.32
CA LYS A 42 18.38 -4.45 -14.13
C LYS A 42 19.28 -4.60 -15.35
N TYR A 43 18.69 -4.51 -16.55
CA TYR A 43 19.41 -4.55 -17.82
C TYR A 43 19.08 -3.28 -18.62
N GLY A 44 20.11 -2.58 -19.13
CA GLY A 44 19.92 -1.40 -19.98
C GLY A 44 19.13 -0.25 -19.33
N GLY A 45 19.04 -0.19 -17.99
CA GLY A 45 18.22 0.81 -17.29
C GLY A 45 16.83 0.33 -16.89
N VAL A 46 16.38 -0.82 -17.41
CA VAL A 46 15.05 -1.41 -17.20
C VAL A 46 15.13 -2.49 -16.12
N TYR A 47 14.18 -2.49 -15.19
CA TYR A 47 14.06 -3.51 -14.14
C TYR A 47 13.15 -4.65 -14.59
N THR A 48 13.59 -5.88 -14.43
CA THR A 48 12.72 -7.06 -14.64
C THR A 48 11.98 -7.36 -13.34
N VAL A 49 10.65 -7.38 -13.39
CA VAL A 49 9.77 -7.60 -12.23
C VAL A 49 8.85 -8.77 -12.50
N THR A 50 8.77 -9.71 -11.54
CA THR A 50 7.84 -10.83 -11.63
C THR A 50 6.40 -10.35 -11.43
N LEU A 51 5.50 -10.68 -12.35
CA LEU A 51 4.08 -10.36 -12.25
C LEU A 51 3.27 -11.65 -12.04
N ILE A 52 2.44 -11.67 -11.00
CA ILE A 52 1.50 -12.78 -10.76
C ILE A 52 0.09 -12.19 -10.72
N PRO A 53 -0.69 -12.24 -11.80
CA PRO A 53 -2.04 -11.65 -11.85
C PRO A 53 -2.98 -12.19 -10.77
N GLY A 54 -2.86 -13.48 -10.46
CA GLY A 54 -3.67 -14.16 -9.46
C GLY A 54 -5.08 -14.49 -9.95
N ASP A 55 -5.99 -14.71 -9.00
CA ASP A 55 -7.34 -15.20 -9.24
C ASP A 55 -8.40 -14.09 -9.20
N GLY A 56 -9.59 -14.38 -9.73
CA GLY A 56 -10.75 -13.48 -9.63
C GLY A 56 -10.54 -12.20 -10.43
N ILE A 57 -10.70 -11.05 -9.77
CA ILE A 57 -10.44 -9.73 -10.39
C ILE A 57 -8.95 -9.43 -10.61
N GLY A 58 -8.05 -10.34 -10.23
CA GLY A 58 -6.60 -10.16 -10.29
C GLY A 58 -6.09 -9.74 -11.66
N ALA A 59 -6.48 -10.45 -12.72
CA ALA A 59 -6.10 -10.15 -14.10
C ALA A 59 -6.52 -8.73 -14.52
N GLU A 60 -7.78 -8.38 -14.30
CA GLU A 60 -8.34 -7.06 -14.59
C GLU A 60 -7.49 -5.95 -13.94
N ILE A 61 -7.31 -5.99 -12.62
CA ILE A 61 -6.60 -4.92 -11.90
C ILE A 61 -5.11 -4.87 -12.27
N THR A 62 -4.47 -5.99 -12.60
CA THR A 62 -3.07 -5.99 -13.05
C THR A 62 -2.90 -5.44 -14.46
N ASP A 63 -3.84 -5.70 -15.36
CA ASP A 63 -3.78 -5.15 -16.72
C ASP A 63 -3.88 -3.62 -16.71
N SER A 64 -4.70 -3.04 -15.82
CA SER A 64 -4.73 -1.60 -15.61
C SER A 64 -3.39 -1.03 -15.15
N VAL A 65 -2.65 -1.75 -14.30
CA VAL A 65 -1.30 -1.33 -13.90
C VAL A 65 -0.35 -1.36 -15.09
N LYS A 66 -0.39 -2.41 -15.92
CA LYS A 66 0.44 -2.52 -17.13
C LYS A 66 0.19 -1.34 -18.09
N GLU A 67 -1.08 -1.03 -18.35
CA GLU A 67 -1.47 0.09 -19.23
C GLU A 67 -0.97 1.44 -18.69
N ILE A 68 -1.10 1.69 -17.38
CA ILE A 68 -0.59 2.92 -16.76
C ILE A 68 0.94 3.00 -16.88
N PHE A 69 1.64 1.88 -16.62
CA PHE A 69 3.10 1.82 -16.65
C PHE A 69 3.65 2.03 -18.06
N GLU A 70 2.98 1.51 -19.08
CA GLU A 70 3.30 1.74 -20.49
C GLU A 70 3.11 3.22 -20.85
N HIS A 71 2.00 3.84 -20.46
CA HIS A 71 1.73 5.27 -20.75
C HIS A 71 2.75 6.23 -20.12
N VAL A 72 3.25 5.92 -18.92
CA VAL A 72 4.27 6.74 -18.25
C VAL A 72 5.69 6.36 -18.65
N ASN A 73 5.87 5.39 -19.56
CA ASN A 73 7.16 4.82 -19.94
C ASN A 73 8.00 4.39 -18.72
N ALA A 74 7.38 3.68 -17.78
CA ALA A 74 8.10 3.16 -16.63
C ALA A 74 9.18 2.16 -17.08
N PRO A 75 10.42 2.22 -16.55
CA PRO A 75 11.50 1.32 -16.94
C PRO A 75 11.33 -0.05 -16.26
N ILE A 76 10.20 -0.71 -16.53
CA ILE A 76 9.81 -2.01 -15.96
C ILE A 76 9.47 -2.96 -17.10
N GLU A 77 10.09 -4.14 -17.07
CA GLU A 77 9.76 -5.28 -17.92
C GLU A 77 9.08 -6.34 -17.06
N TRP A 78 7.91 -6.82 -17.49
CA TRP A 78 7.10 -7.77 -16.73
C TRP A 78 7.41 -9.21 -17.14
N GLU A 79 7.82 -10.02 -16.16
CA GLU A 79 7.91 -11.47 -16.31
C GLU A 79 6.68 -12.11 -15.66
N GLN A 80 5.66 -12.40 -16.48
CA GLN A 80 4.34 -12.79 -16.00
C GLN A 80 4.19 -14.31 -15.85
N TYR A 81 3.63 -14.74 -14.72
CA TYR A 81 3.24 -16.13 -14.46
C TYR A 81 1.82 -16.21 -13.91
N ASP A 82 0.96 -16.95 -14.60
CA ASP A 82 -0.46 -17.09 -14.26
C ASP A 82 -0.66 -18.21 -13.23
N VAL A 83 -0.18 -17.97 -12.02
CA VAL A 83 -0.41 -18.86 -10.88
C VAL A 83 -1.86 -18.70 -10.41
N SER A 84 -2.57 -19.81 -10.31
CA SER A 84 -3.93 -19.86 -9.75
C SER A 84 -3.99 -20.78 -8.52
N GLY A 85 -4.68 -20.32 -7.48
CA GLY A 85 -5.06 -21.15 -6.34
C GLY A 85 -6.44 -21.80 -6.50
N ALA A 86 -7.17 -21.48 -7.58
CA ALA A 86 -8.49 -22.03 -7.87
C ALA A 86 -8.43 -23.25 -8.80
N THR A 87 -7.47 -23.29 -9.74
CA THR A 87 -7.33 -24.41 -10.68
C THR A 87 -6.28 -25.43 -10.18
N PRO A 88 -6.60 -26.73 -10.16
CA PRO A 88 -5.60 -27.79 -9.91
C PRO A 88 -4.50 -27.80 -10.98
N GLY A 89 -3.30 -28.29 -10.63
CA GLY A 89 -2.20 -28.48 -11.59
C GLY A 89 -1.23 -27.30 -11.77
N GLY A 90 -1.31 -26.28 -10.91
CA GLY A 90 -0.45 -25.07 -10.99
C GLY A 90 0.97 -25.20 -10.42
N GLU A 91 1.41 -26.38 -9.98
CA GLU A 91 2.70 -26.56 -9.29
C GLU A 91 3.92 -26.17 -10.14
N GLY A 92 3.91 -26.54 -11.43
CA GLY A 92 5.01 -26.20 -12.35
C GLY A 92 5.14 -24.69 -12.56
N ILE A 93 4.01 -24.01 -12.78
CA ILE A 93 3.97 -22.54 -12.95
C ILE A 93 4.35 -21.84 -11.65
N PHE A 94 3.88 -22.34 -10.50
CA PHE A 94 4.28 -21.82 -9.20
C PHE A 94 5.80 -21.91 -9.00
N LYS A 95 6.41 -23.06 -9.34
CA LYS A 95 7.87 -23.22 -9.24
C LYS A 95 8.61 -22.22 -10.14
N GLN A 96 8.16 -22.03 -11.38
CA GLN A 96 8.75 -21.03 -12.28
C GLN A 96 8.60 -19.60 -11.75
N ALA A 97 7.43 -19.26 -11.19
CA ALA A 97 7.20 -17.97 -10.56
C ALA A 97 8.12 -17.74 -9.35
N MET A 98 8.35 -18.78 -8.54
CA MET A 98 9.29 -18.74 -7.42
C MET A 98 10.74 -18.54 -7.87
N GLU A 99 11.17 -19.26 -8.92
CA GLU A 99 12.50 -19.09 -9.52
C GLU A 99 12.68 -17.68 -10.10
N SER A 100 11.64 -17.14 -10.74
CA SER A 100 11.62 -15.75 -11.21
C SER A 100 11.73 -14.75 -10.05
N LEU A 101 10.95 -14.91 -8.98
CA LEU A 101 11.06 -14.06 -7.78
C LEU A 101 12.45 -14.15 -7.14
N GLN A 102 13.05 -15.35 -7.16
CA GLN A 102 14.41 -15.56 -6.67
C GLN A 102 15.48 -14.88 -7.53
N ARG A 103 15.27 -14.77 -8.84
CA ARG A 103 16.15 -14.02 -9.74
C ARG A 103 15.94 -12.52 -9.60
N ASN A 104 14.70 -12.06 -9.77
CA ASN A 104 14.34 -10.65 -9.91
C ASN A 104 14.29 -9.89 -8.58
N ARG A 105 14.09 -10.60 -7.46
CA ARG A 105 13.98 -10.07 -6.09
C ARG A 105 12.74 -9.24 -5.79
N VAL A 106 12.04 -8.76 -6.82
CA VAL A 106 10.86 -7.93 -6.70
C VAL A 106 9.73 -8.54 -7.51
N GLY A 107 8.53 -8.55 -6.95
CA GLY A 107 7.33 -8.95 -7.66
C GLY A 107 6.11 -8.11 -7.34
N LEU A 108 5.18 -8.05 -8.28
CA LEU A 108 3.83 -7.52 -8.11
C LEU A 108 2.83 -8.68 -8.26
N LYS A 109 1.91 -8.79 -7.30
CA LYS A 109 1.01 -9.94 -7.21
C LYS A 109 -0.42 -9.52 -6.89
N GLY A 110 -1.38 -10.07 -7.64
CA GLY A 110 -2.80 -10.06 -7.32
C GLY A 110 -3.20 -11.06 -6.24
N ILE A 111 -4.49 -11.18 -5.99
CA ILE A 111 -4.97 -12.02 -4.89
C ILE A 111 -5.07 -13.47 -5.38
N LEU A 112 -4.44 -14.39 -4.65
CA LEU A 112 -4.57 -15.83 -4.89
C LEU A 112 -5.65 -16.39 -3.97
N TYR A 113 -6.59 -17.12 -4.55
CA TYR A 113 -7.59 -17.87 -3.82
C TYR A 113 -6.92 -18.98 -2.98
N THR A 114 -7.44 -19.21 -1.79
CA THR A 114 -7.03 -20.35 -0.96
C THR A 114 -8.28 -21.20 -0.70
N PRO A 115 -8.34 -22.44 -1.20
CA PRO A 115 -9.47 -23.34 -0.94
C PRO A 115 -9.61 -23.61 0.56
N THR A 116 -10.83 -23.57 1.08
CA THR A 116 -11.16 -23.91 2.48
C THR A 116 -11.44 -25.39 2.68
N ASP A 117 -11.85 -26.09 1.63
CA ASP A 117 -12.52 -27.39 1.73
C ASP A 117 -11.55 -28.58 1.71
N HIS A 118 -10.26 -28.33 1.48
CA HIS A 118 -9.26 -29.39 1.44
C HIS A 118 -8.30 -29.26 2.62
N ALA A 119 -8.56 -30.07 3.64
CA ALA A 119 -7.59 -30.36 4.70
C ALA A 119 -6.30 -30.90 4.05
N GLY A 120 -5.29 -30.05 3.89
CA GLY A 120 -3.97 -30.44 3.36
C GLY A 120 -3.43 -29.64 2.17
N HIS A 121 -4.21 -28.76 1.52
CA HIS A 121 -3.63 -27.87 0.51
C HIS A 121 -2.87 -26.71 1.17
N ASN A 122 -1.54 -26.76 1.10
CA ASN A 122 -0.69 -25.64 1.48
C ASN A 122 -1.03 -24.42 0.63
N SER A 123 -1.57 -23.36 1.25
CA SER A 123 -1.84 -22.10 0.56
C SER A 123 -0.59 -21.61 -0.17
N TRP A 124 -0.69 -21.34 -1.48
CA TRP A 124 0.43 -20.78 -2.26
C TRP A 124 1.00 -19.51 -1.62
N ASN A 125 0.14 -18.70 -0.99
CA ASN A 125 0.59 -17.51 -0.29
C ASN A 125 1.48 -17.85 0.93
N VAL A 126 1.18 -18.93 1.66
CA VAL A 126 2.00 -19.38 2.79
C VAL A 126 3.31 -19.98 2.28
N ALA A 127 3.26 -20.79 1.22
CA ALA A 127 4.45 -21.35 0.59
C ALA A 127 5.42 -20.26 0.10
N MET A 128 4.93 -19.22 -0.60
CA MET A 128 5.75 -18.06 -1.00
C MET A 128 6.39 -17.38 0.21
N ARG A 129 5.65 -17.22 1.31
CA ARG A 129 6.16 -16.55 2.51
C ARG A 129 7.26 -17.30 3.20
N GLN A 130 7.12 -18.61 3.28
CA GLN A 130 8.11 -19.47 3.90
C GLN A 130 9.36 -19.61 3.02
N GLN A 131 9.19 -19.87 1.72
CA GLN A 131 10.31 -20.07 0.79
C GLN A 131 11.13 -18.80 0.54
N LEU A 132 10.50 -17.62 0.54
CA LEU A 132 11.19 -16.33 0.37
C LEU A 132 11.52 -15.62 1.69
N ASP A 133 11.12 -16.17 2.84
CA ASP A 133 11.25 -15.51 4.15
C ASP A 133 10.76 -14.04 4.14
N ILE A 134 9.62 -13.77 3.49
CA ILE A 134 8.97 -12.45 3.45
C ILE A 134 8.19 -12.20 4.75
N TYR A 135 8.94 -11.82 5.78
CA TYR A 135 8.51 -11.82 7.17
C TYR A 135 7.63 -10.65 7.61
N ALA A 136 7.69 -9.51 6.92
CA ALA A 136 6.96 -8.30 7.31
C ALA A 136 5.87 -7.98 6.29
N SER A 137 4.61 -8.12 6.69
CA SER A 137 3.47 -7.64 5.90
C SER A 137 3.13 -6.22 6.35
N VAL A 138 3.12 -5.28 5.41
CA VAL A 138 2.80 -3.87 5.64
C VAL A 138 1.50 -3.53 4.94
N VAL A 139 0.56 -2.92 5.67
CA VAL A 139 -0.71 -2.44 5.15
C VAL A 139 -0.86 -0.97 5.54
N LEU A 140 -1.14 -0.12 4.55
CA LEU A 140 -1.26 1.33 4.77
C LEU A 140 -2.73 1.72 4.73
N CYS A 141 -3.26 2.17 5.86
CA CYS A 141 -4.65 2.59 5.98
C CYS A 141 -4.70 4.12 6.03
N LYS A 142 -5.10 4.73 4.92
CA LYS A 142 -5.24 6.19 4.81
C LYS A 142 -6.60 6.60 4.26
N SER A 143 -7.29 7.51 4.94
CA SER A 143 -8.48 8.18 4.41
C SER A 143 -8.13 9.00 3.18
N LEU A 144 -8.92 8.83 2.11
CA LEU A 144 -8.73 9.53 0.85
C LEU A 144 -9.61 10.79 0.78
N LYS A 145 -9.02 11.92 0.39
CA LYS A 145 -9.78 13.16 0.19
C LYS A 145 -10.85 12.93 -0.89
N GLY A 146 -12.06 13.43 -0.63
CA GLY A 146 -13.21 13.28 -1.52
C GLY A 146 -13.96 11.95 -1.39
N PHE A 147 -13.41 10.92 -0.74
CA PHE A 147 -14.12 9.67 -0.48
C PHE A 147 -14.75 9.69 0.92
N PRO A 148 -16.09 9.86 1.04
CA PRO A 148 -16.72 10.00 2.34
C PRO A 148 -16.76 8.66 3.08
N THR A 149 -16.20 8.64 4.27
CA THR A 149 -16.21 7.50 5.21
C THR A 149 -16.69 7.96 6.58
N ARG A 150 -17.10 7.03 7.44
CA ARG A 150 -17.57 7.35 8.81
C ARG A 150 -16.53 8.12 9.63
N HIS A 151 -15.25 7.73 9.50
CA HIS A 151 -14.13 8.43 10.11
C HIS A 151 -13.34 9.18 9.02
N SER A 152 -12.95 10.42 9.30
CA SER A 152 -12.09 11.23 8.43
C SER A 152 -10.65 11.26 8.95
N ASN A 153 -9.68 11.62 8.12
CA ASN A 153 -8.28 11.84 8.53
C ASN A 153 -7.62 10.66 9.26
N VAL A 154 -7.93 9.43 8.88
CA VAL A 154 -7.24 8.23 9.36
C VAL A 154 -5.94 8.06 8.57
N ASP A 155 -4.82 7.85 9.25
CA ASP A 155 -3.51 7.61 8.61
C ASP A 155 -2.60 6.78 9.55
N PHE A 156 -2.64 5.46 9.42
CA PHE A 156 -1.77 4.55 10.18
C PHE A 156 -1.24 3.40 9.30
N ALA A 157 -0.14 2.80 9.75
CA ALA A 157 0.47 1.63 9.13
C ALA A 157 0.35 0.42 10.07
N ILE A 158 -0.04 -0.72 9.51
CA ILE A 158 -0.07 -2.01 10.19
C ILE A 158 1.10 -2.84 9.69
N ILE A 159 1.94 -3.29 10.62
CA ILE A 159 3.08 -4.16 10.38
C ILE A 159 2.83 -5.49 11.08
N ARG A 160 2.66 -6.53 10.29
CA ARG A 160 2.27 -7.87 10.72
C ARG A 160 3.44 -8.83 10.51
N GLU A 161 3.74 -9.63 11.53
CA GLU A 161 4.61 -10.80 11.38
C GLU A 161 3.92 -11.86 10.51
N ASN A 162 4.64 -12.42 9.54
CA ASN A 162 4.04 -13.18 8.44
C ASN A 162 4.53 -14.64 8.31
N THR A 163 5.40 -15.12 9.22
CA THR A 163 6.10 -16.41 9.10
C THR A 163 5.95 -17.36 10.29
N GLU A 164 5.36 -16.93 11.40
CA GLU A 164 5.07 -17.80 12.55
C GLU A 164 3.69 -17.47 13.18
N GLY A 165 3.47 -17.90 14.41
CA GLY A 165 2.21 -17.74 15.12
C GLY A 165 1.22 -18.85 14.77
N GLU A 166 -0.04 -18.47 14.66
CA GLU A 166 -1.19 -19.35 14.42
C GLU A 166 -1.22 -19.89 12.98
N TYR A 167 -0.49 -19.25 12.06
CA TYR A 167 -0.38 -19.66 10.66
C TYR A 167 0.74 -20.69 10.41
N SER A 168 1.33 -21.26 11.47
CA SER A 168 2.21 -22.43 11.35
C SER A 168 1.47 -23.66 10.83
N GLY A 169 0.14 -23.71 10.97
CA GLY A 169 -0.70 -24.82 10.50
C GLY A 169 -0.49 -26.11 11.29
N LEU A 170 0.12 -26.03 12.48
CA LEU A 170 0.39 -27.18 13.33
C LEU A 170 -0.84 -27.49 14.18
N GLU A 171 -1.70 -28.37 13.67
CA GLU A 171 -2.89 -28.84 14.36
C GLU A 171 -2.91 -30.37 14.40
N HIS A 172 -3.38 -30.92 15.51
CA HIS A 172 -3.55 -32.36 15.65
C HIS A 172 -4.73 -32.68 16.56
N GLN A 173 -5.24 -33.90 16.45
CA GLN A 173 -6.31 -34.41 17.29
C GLN A 173 -5.74 -35.44 18.26
N SER A 174 -5.50 -35.02 19.51
CA SER A 174 -4.94 -35.90 20.56
C SER A 174 -5.91 -37.00 20.99
N PHE A 175 -7.22 -36.73 20.89
CA PHE A 175 -8.30 -37.67 21.17
C PHE A 175 -9.52 -37.33 20.29
N PRO A 176 -10.38 -38.28 19.88
CA PRO A 176 -11.60 -37.97 19.13
C PRO A 176 -12.44 -36.86 19.81
N GLY A 177 -12.61 -35.73 19.12
CA GLY A 177 -13.28 -34.53 19.62
C GLY A 177 -12.38 -33.48 20.30
N VAL A 178 -11.09 -33.73 20.51
CA VAL A 178 -10.12 -32.80 21.12
C VAL A 178 -9.08 -32.39 20.08
N VAL A 179 -9.14 -31.12 19.63
CA VAL A 179 -8.20 -30.55 18.66
C VAL A 179 -7.27 -29.58 19.37
N GLU A 180 -5.98 -29.74 19.13
CA GLU A 180 -4.93 -28.87 19.63
C GLU A 180 -4.29 -28.09 18.49
N SER A 181 -4.20 -26.77 18.63
CA SER A 181 -3.51 -25.87 17.70
C SER A 181 -2.26 -25.29 18.36
N LEU A 182 -1.09 -25.55 17.75
CA LEU A 182 0.21 -25.17 18.30
C LEU A 182 0.68 -23.83 17.73
N LYS A 183 0.53 -22.77 18.54
CA LYS A 183 1.11 -21.46 18.26
C LYS A 183 2.61 -21.44 18.59
N VAL A 184 3.44 -21.23 17.59
CA VAL A 184 4.89 -21.08 17.77
C VAL A 184 5.28 -19.61 17.69
N SER A 185 6.02 -19.14 18.68
CA SER A 185 6.54 -17.76 18.75
C SER A 185 8.01 -17.79 19.14
N THR A 186 8.85 -17.14 18.34
CA THR A 186 10.30 -17.18 18.52
C THR A 186 10.86 -15.77 18.72
N ARG A 187 11.88 -15.66 19.57
CA ARG A 187 12.52 -14.36 19.84
C ARG A 187 13.13 -13.77 18.58
N PHE A 188 13.77 -14.61 17.77
CA PHE A 188 14.39 -14.18 16.51
C PHE A 188 13.39 -13.51 15.56
N LYS A 189 12.21 -14.11 15.36
CA LYS A 189 11.18 -13.56 14.47
C LYS A 189 10.48 -12.34 15.08
N ALA A 190 10.27 -12.32 16.40
CA ALA A 190 9.78 -11.12 17.10
C ALA A 190 10.76 -9.94 16.97
N GLU A 191 12.07 -10.17 17.17
CA GLU A 191 13.08 -9.11 17.10
C GLU A 191 13.12 -8.47 15.71
N ARG A 192 13.14 -9.26 14.63
CA ARG A 192 13.22 -8.72 13.28
C ARG A 192 11.99 -7.90 12.89
N ILE A 193 10.77 -8.33 13.24
CA ILE A 193 9.56 -7.60 12.87
C ILE A 193 9.43 -6.30 13.66
N ILE A 194 9.82 -6.32 14.95
CA ILE A 194 9.81 -5.13 15.80
C ILE A 194 10.85 -4.12 15.30
N ARG A 195 12.08 -4.54 15.00
CA ARG A 195 13.11 -3.66 14.42
C ARG A 195 12.64 -3.06 13.10
N PHE A 196 12.06 -3.89 12.21
CA PHE A 196 11.49 -3.42 10.95
C PHE A 196 10.42 -2.34 11.18
N ALA A 197 9.58 -2.47 12.21
CA ALA A 197 8.57 -1.47 12.53
C ALA A 197 9.16 -0.12 12.98
N PHE A 198 10.22 -0.14 13.80
CA PHE A 198 10.95 1.06 14.18
C PHE A 198 11.68 1.68 12.98
N ASP A 199 12.36 0.88 12.17
CA ASP A 199 13.06 1.36 10.96
C ASP A 199 12.08 1.95 9.94
N PHE A 200 10.91 1.33 9.79
CA PHE A 200 9.81 1.87 8.99
C PHE A 200 9.32 3.20 9.56
N ALA A 201 9.15 3.31 10.88
CA ALA A 201 8.72 4.54 11.51
C ALA A 201 9.72 5.68 11.26
N LEU A 202 11.02 5.42 11.46
CA LEU A 202 12.10 6.39 11.21
C LEU A 202 12.14 6.85 9.76
N LYS A 203 12.12 5.91 8.82
CA LYS A 203 12.25 6.22 7.38
C LYS A 203 11.07 7.05 6.86
N ASN A 204 9.93 6.97 7.52
CA ASN A 204 8.68 7.57 7.10
C ASN A 204 8.20 8.68 8.04
N ASP A 205 9.12 9.20 8.87
CA ASP A 205 8.90 10.32 9.78
C ASP A 205 7.72 10.11 10.75
N ARG A 206 7.41 8.84 11.06
CA ARG A 206 6.39 8.47 12.04
C ARG A 206 6.89 8.69 13.45
N LYS A 207 5.96 9.01 14.35
CA LYS A 207 6.26 9.49 15.70
C LYS A 207 5.91 8.48 16.76
N LYS A 208 5.09 7.47 16.45
CA LYS A 208 4.70 6.46 17.44
C LYS A 208 4.65 5.04 16.88
N VAL A 209 5.18 4.10 17.67
CA VAL A 209 5.07 2.65 17.42
C VAL A 209 4.31 2.01 18.58
N THR A 210 3.20 1.33 18.27
CA THR A 210 2.37 0.61 19.22
C THR A 210 2.51 -0.90 19.02
N MET A 211 2.88 -1.63 20.07
CA MET A 211 2.89 -3.09 20.06
C MET A 211 1.52 -3.64 20.44
N VAL A 212 0.91 -4.44 19.56
CA VAL A 212 -0.39 -5.07 19.82
C VAL A 212 -0.21 -6.53 20.21
N HIS A 213 -0.79 -6.94 21.34
CA HIS A 213 -0.58 -8.26 21.93
C HIS A 213 -1.80 -8.73 22.76
N LYS A 214 -1.76 -9.95 23.30
CA LYS A 214 -2.71 -10.49 24.29
C LYS A 214 -1.96 -11.17 25.44
N ALA A 215 -0.92 -10.49 25.95
CA ALA A 215 -0.04 -11.02 27.00
C ALA A 215 -0.73 -11.16 28.37
N ASN A 216 -1.93 -10.59 28.55
CA ASN A 216 -2.77 -10.83 29.72
C ASN A 216 -3.24 -12.28 29.82
N ILE A 217 -3.43 -12.95 28.68
CA ILE A 217 -3.79 -14.38 28.60
C ILE A 217 -2.57 -15.22 28.20
N MET A 218 -1.94 -14.89 27.07
CA MET A 218 -0.76 -15.60 26.56
C MET A 218 0.53 -15.04 27.15
N LYS A 219 0.73 -15.32 28.45
CA LYS A 219 1.87 -14.79 29.24
C LYS A 219 3.24 -15.14 28.68
N LEU A 220 3.38 -16.30 28.02
CA LEU A 220 4.65 -16.74 27.42
C LEU A 220 4.79 -16.33 25.96
N GLY A 221 3.86 -16.74 25.08
CA GLY A 221 3.95 -16.47 23.63
C GLY A 221 3.92 -14.97 23.31
N ASP A 222 2.85 -14.28 23.71
CA ASP A 222 2.72 -12.84 23.49
C ASP A 222 3.56 -12.03 24.48
N GLY A 223 3.84 -12.58 25.67
CA GLY A 223 4.78 -11.97 26.61
C GLY A 223 6.21 -11.91 26.07
N LEU A 224 6.65 -12.91 25.30
CA LEU A 224 7.94 -12.89 24.60
C LEU A 224 8.02 -11.71 23.63
N TYR A 225 6.98 -11.50 22.84
CA TYR A 225 6.84 -10.38 21.91
C TYR A 225 6.87 -9.03 22.64
N LEU A 226 6.10 -8.89 23.72
CA LEU A 226 6.04 -7.66 24.52
C LEU A 226 7.39 -7.32 25.18
N ASN A 227 8.05 -8.30 25.80
CA ASN A 227 9.35 -8.10 26.44
C ASN A 227 10.43 -7.73 25.41
N THR A 228 10.39 -8.39 24.25
CA THR A 228 11.28 -8.08 23.13
C THR A 228 11.04 -6.67 22.61
N PHE A 229 9.77 -6.24 22.51
CA PHE A 229 9.41 -4.88 22.10
C PHE A 229 9.98 -3.83 23.05
N ARG A 230 9.79 -4.01 24.36
CA ARG A 230 10.33 -3.10 25.38
C ARG A 230 11.85 -3.00 25.33
N ARG A 231 12.54 -4.14 25.13
CA ARG A 231 14.00 -4.16 24.99
C ARG A 231 14.47 -3.38 23.77
N ILE A 232 13.84 -3.59 22.61
CA ILE A 232 14.20 -2.89 21.36
C ILE A 232 13.83 -1.41 21.46
N ALA A 233 12.71 -1.06 22.08
CA ALA A 233 12.28 0.33 22.25
C ALA A 233 13.36 1.19 22.94
N GLU A 234 14.09 0.65 23.92
CA GLU A 234 15.20 1.36 24.56
C GLU A 234 16.35 1.65 23.58
N GLU A 235 16.60 0.78 22.59
CA GLU A 235 17.62 0.99 21.55
C GLU A 235 17.24 2.17 20.61
N TYR A 236 15.94 2.43 20.43
CA TYR A 236 15.42 3.51 19.58
C TYR A 236 15.03 4.77 20.35
N LYS A 237 15.25 4.83 21.67
CA LYS A 237 14.82 5.96 22.51
C LYS A 237 15.41 7.31 22.09
N SER A 238 16.65 7.30 21.62
CA SER A 238 17.35 8.50 21.11
C SER A 238 16.76 9.06 19.83
N SER A 239 15.93 8.28 19.11
CA SER A 239 15.31 8.70 17.86
C SER A 239 14.05 9.55 18.05
N GLY A 240 13.55 9.69 19.28
CA GLY A 240 12.34 10.45 19.58
C GLY A 240 11.02 9.76 19.20
N ILE A 241 11.05 8.46 18.86
CA ILE A 241 9.83 7.68 18.62
C ILE A 241 9.16 7.36 19.95
N GLN A 242 7.89 7.72 20.08
CA GLN A 242 7.05 7.31 21.20
C GLN A 242 6.69 5.83 21.08
N THR A 243 6.69 5.11 22.19
CA THR A 243 6.37 3.69 22.22
C THR A 243 5.30 3.40 23.24
N ASN A 244 4.32 2.57 22.87
CA ASN A 244 3.35 2.03 23.81
C ASN A 244 2.99 0.60 23.45
N ASP A 245 2.33 -0.11 24.37
CA ASP A 245 1.73 -1.41 24.14
C ASP A 245 0.22 -1.35 24.37
N MET A 246 -0.52 -2.23 23.68
CA MET A 246 -1.97 -2.32 23.80
C MET A 246 -2.45 -3.74 23.60
N ILE A 247 -3.42 -4.15 24.41
CA ILE A 247 -4.10 -5.42 24.22
C ILE A 247 -4.99 -5.38 22.97
N VAL A 248 -5.06 -6.48 22.21
CA VAL A 248 -5.71 -6.53 20.87
C VAL A 248 -7.22 -6.27 20.91
N ASP A 249 -7.90 -6.64 21.99
CA ASP A 249 -9.30 -6.30 22.24
C ASP A 249 -9.50 -4.80 22.40
N ASN A 250 -8.71 -4.14 23.25
CA ASN A 250 -8.76 -2.68 23.37
C ASN A 250 -8.34 -2.02 22.05
N THR A 251 -7.35 -2.56 21.35
CA THR A 251 -6.92 -2.05 20.04
C THR A 251 -8.08 -2.08 19.04
N SER A 252 -8.82 -3.18 18.96
CA SER A 252 -9.97 -3.32 18.08
C SER A 252 -11.07 -2.31 18.43
N MET A 253 -11.36 -2.13 19.73
CA MET A 253 -12.32 -1.14 20.21
C MET A 253 -11.88 0.30 19.89
N GLN A 254 -10.60 0.62 20.12
CA GLN A 254 -10.04 1.95 19.89
C GLN A 254 -9.93 2.29 18.41
N LEU A 255 -9.70 1.32 17.53
CA LEU A 255 -9.66 1.53 16.08
C LEU A 255 -11.01 2.01 15.55
N VAL A 256 -12.11 1.44 16.03
CA VAL A 256 -13.46 1.86 15.61
C VAL A 256 -13.96 3.11 16.33
N ALA A 257 -13.46 3.40 17.52
CA ALA A 257 -13.88 4.58 18.29
C ALA A 257 -13.05 5.83 17.95
N LYS A 258 -11.72 5.71 17.99
CA LYS A 258 -10.74 6.81 17.90
C LYS A 258 -9.51 6.36 17.10
N PRO A 259 -9.64 6.15 15.77
CA PRO A 259 -8.53 5.67 14.94
C PRO A 259 -7.34 6.63 14.85
N HIS A 260 -7.54 7.93 15.05
CA HIS A 260 -6.52 8.98 14.97
C HIS A 260 -5.38 8.84 15.97
N GLN A 261 -5.57 8.06 17.02
CA GLN A 261 -4.52 7.83 18.01
C GLN A 261 -3.43 6.90 17.49
N PHE A 262 -3.65 6.12 16.44
CA PHE A 262 -2.68 5.15 15.94
C PHE A 262 -1.76 5.77 14.89
N ASP A 263 -0.52 5.27 14.84
CA ASP A 263 0.49 5.69 13.85
C ASP A 263 1.11 4.44 13.20
N VAL A 264 2.14 3.83 13.80
CA VAL A 264 2.63 2.50 13.37
C VAL A 264 2.21 1.47 14.40
N MET A 265 1.55 0.39 13.97
CA MET A 265 1.19 -0.74 14.82
C MET A 265 1.97 -1.98 14.40
N VAL A 266 2.65 -2.64 15.34
CA VAL A 266 3.35 -3.91 15.12
C VAL A 266 2.69 -5.03 15.90
N MET A 267 2.52 -6.19 15.28
CA MET A 267 1.78 -7.30 15.90
C MET A 267 2.11 -8.69 15.33
N PRO A 268 1.85 -9.76 16.12
CA PRO A 268 1.84 -11.13 15.65
C PRO A 268 0.84 -11.39 14.52
N ASN A 269 1.00 -12.55 13.89
CA ASN A 269 0.39 -12.90 12.63
C ASN A 269 -1.15 -12.85 12.61
N LEU A 270 -1.82 -13.52 13.56
CA LEU A 270 -3.29 -13.57 13.61
C LEU A 270 -3.93 -12.19 13.80
N TYR A 271 -3.42 -11.39 14.74
CA TYR A 271 -3.99 -10.07 15.01
C TYR A 271 -3.84 -9.15 13.82
N GLY A 272 -2.70 -9.22 13.12
CA GLY A 272 -2.47 -8.46 11.90
C GLY A 272 -3.50 -8.73 10.81
N ALA A 273 -3.94 -9.98 10.68
CA ALA A 273 -5.00 -10.34 9.72
C ALA A 273 -6.34 -9.67 10.07
N ILE A 274 -6.70 -9.64 11.35
CA ILE A 274 -7.98 -9.06 11.82
C ILE A 274 -7.93 -7.53 11.75
N VAL A 275 -6.87 -6.94 12.31
CA VAL A 275 -6.70 -5.48 12.40
C VAL A 275 -6.55 -4.84 11.02
N SER A 276 -5.92 -5.51 10.04
CA SER A 276 -5.86 -5.00 8.66
C SER A 276 -7.24 -4.91 7.98
N ASN A 277 -8.13 -5.88 8.21
CA ASN A 277 -9.50 -5.81 7.71
C ASN A 277 -10.31 -4.70 8.39
N ILE A 278 -10.14 -4.49 9.69
CA ILE A 278 -10.74 -3.35 10.40
C ILE A 278 -10.22 -2.05 9.81
N GLY A 279 -8.89 -1.93 9.63
CA GLY A 279 -8.26 -0.75 9.05
C GLY A 279 -8.78 -0.41 7.65
N ALA A 280 -8.99 -1.42 6.81
CA ALA A 280 -9.58 -1.24 5.49
C ALA A 280 -11.03 -0.76 5.55
N ALA A 281 -11.85 -1.33 6.42
CA ALA A 281 -13.22 -0.87 6.61
C ALA A 281 -13.29 0.61 7.05
N LEU A 282 -12.35 1.05 7.89
CA LEU A 282 -12.30 2.43 8.38
C LEU A 282 -12.00 3.46 7.27
N VAL A 283 -11.20 3.08 6.28
CA VAL A 283 -10.77 4.00 5.21
C VAL A 283 -11.61 3.90 3.94
N GLY A 284 -12.56 2.96 3.89
CA GLY A 284 -13.59 2.87 2.86
C GLY A 284 -13.57 1.58 2.03
N GLY A 285 -12.83 0.57 2.47
CA GLY A 285 -12.89 -0.78 1.94
C GLY A 285 -11.56 -1.30 1.38
N PRO A 286 -11.51 -2.58 1.01
CA PRO A 286 -10.28 -3.23 0.54
C PRO A 286 -9.78 -2.72 -0.82
N GLY A 287 -10.66 -2.13 -1.65
CA GLY A 287 -10.35 -1.68 -3.01
C GLY A 287 -9.34 -0.52 -3.11
N ILE A 288 -9.03 0.13 -1.99
CA ILE A 288 -8.13 1.31 -1.94
C ILE A 288 -6.94 1.14 -1.00
N VAL A 289 -6.80 -0.02 -0.36
CA VAL A 289 -5.78 -0.27 0.67
C VAL A 289 -4.57 -0.97 0.04
N PRO A 290 -3.43 -0.28 -0.11
CA PRO A 290 -2.24 -0.92 -0.61
C PRO A 290 -1.50 -1.70 0.47
N GLY A 291 -0.65 -2.62 0.02
CA GLY A 291 0.16 -3.44 0.88
C GLY A 291 1.42 -3.95 0.22
N CYS A 292 2.30 -4.51 1.04
CA CYS A 292 3.47 -5.24 0.58
C CYS A 292 3.91 -6.28 1.60
N ASN A 293 4.64 -7.27 1.15
CA ASN A 293 5.33 -8.24 1.98
C ASN A 293 6.83 -8.09 1.72
N ILE A 294 7.57 -7.80 2.79
CA ILE A 294 8.99 -7.52 2.75
C ILE A 294 9.73 -8.64 3.47
N GLY A 295 10.72 -9.19 2.79
CA GLY A 295 11.66 -10.16 3.32
C GLY A 295 13.07 -9.60 3.38
N ARG A 296 14.03 -10.45 3.74
CA ARG A 296 15.44 -10.05 3.79
C ARG A 296 15.98 -9.67 2.42
N GLU A 297 15.68 -10.48 1.41
CA GLU A 297 16.23 -10.32 0.07
C GLU A 297 15.16 -10.01 -0.98
N TYR A 298 13.89 -10.21 -0.64
CA TYR A 298 12.78 -10.20 -1.58
C TYR A 298 11.70 -9.20 -1.13
N ALA A 299 11.00 -8.61 -2.10
CA ALA A 299 9.86 -7.74 -1.85
C ALA A 299 8.71 -8.10 -2.80
N LEU A 300 7.52 -8.33 -2.24
CA LEU A 300 6.33 -8.71 -2.99
C LEU A 300 5.20 -7.72 -2.69
N PHE A 301 4.76 -6.98 -3.70
CA PHE A 301 3.73 -5.96 -3.58
C PHE A 301 2.38 -6.55 -3.96
N GLU A 302 1.37 -6.35 -3.12
CA GLU A 302 0.00 -6.87 -3.34
C GLU A 302 -1.01 -5.94 -2.63
N PRO A 303 -2.31 -5.94 -2.99
CA PRO A 303 -3.31 -5.23 -2.22
C PRO A 303 -3.30 -5.67 -0.75
N GLY A 304 -3.45 -4.72 0.18
CA GLY A 304 -3.28 -4.97 1.61
C GLY A 304 -4.35 -5.87 2.22
N CYS A 305 -5.50 -5.98 1.55
CA CYS A 305 -6.59 -6.88 1.93
C CYS A 305 -6.82 -7.93 0.85
N ARG A 306 -6.83 -9.20 1.25
CA ARG A 306 -6.84 -10.35 0.35
C ARG A 306 -8.25 -10.76 -0.03
N HIS A 307 -8.95 -9.91 -0.79
CA HIS A 307 -10.25 -10.23 -1.36
C HIS A 307 -10.13 -10.58 -2.83
N VAL A 308 -10.44 -11.82 -3.19
CA VAL A 308 -10.42 -12.31 -4.58
C VAL A 308 -11.59 -11.75 -5.39
N ALA A 309 -12.69 -11.38 -4.71
CA ALA A 309 -13.90 -10.81 -5.32
C ALA A 309 -14.41 -11.60 -6.54
N LYS A 310 -14.53 -12.94 -6.38
CA LYS A 310 -14.96 -13.85 -7.46
C LYS A 310 -16.35 -13.52 -8.01
N ASP A 311 -17.19 -12.89 -7.20
CA ASP A 311 -18.56 -12.46 -7.51
C ASP A 311 -18.63 -11.38 -8.59
N ILE A 312 -17.58 -10.56 -8.75
CA ILE A 312 -17.53 -9.46 -9.73
C ILE A 312 -16.53 -9.70 -10.87
N MET A 313 -15.86 -10.85 -10.89
CA MET A 313 -14.92 -11.23 -11.95
C MET A 313 -15.57 -11.20 -13.34
N GLY A 314 -14.89 -10.64 -14.33
CA GLY A 314 -15.35 -10.53 -15.72
C GLY A 314 -16.45 -9.49 -15.92
N THR A 315 -16.94 -8.87 -14.84
CA THR A 315 -17.99 -7.83 -14.93
C THR A 315 -17.42 -6.44 -15.08
N ASN A 316 -16.08 -6.31 -15.02
CA ASN A 316 -15.40 -5.06 -15.28
C ASN A 316 -15.89 -3.96 -14.32
N LYS A 317 -15.97 -4.31 -13.03
CA LYS A 317 -16.41 -3.44 -11.92
C LYS A 317 -15.35 -3.33 -10.83
N ALA A 318 -14.22 -4.02 -10.98
CA ALA A 318 -13.13 -4.03 -10.01
C ALA A 318 -12.53 -2.62 -9.82
N ASN A 319 -12.11 -2.33 -8.59
CA ASN A 319 -11.38 -1.11 -8.28
C ASN A 319 -9.86 -1.39 -8.31
N PRO A 320 -9.10 -0.82 -9.25
CA PRO A 320 -7.66 -1.07 -9.35
C PRO A 320 -6.85 -0.23 -8.36
N ALA A 321 -7.46 0.70 -7.61
CA ALA A 321 -6.74 1.68 -6.81
C ALA A 321 -5.76 1.03 -5.81
N ALA A 322 -6.16 -0.03 -5.10
CA ALA A 322 -5.27 -0.76 -4.20
C ALA A 322 -4.05 -1.34 -4.92
N MET A 323 -4.25 -1.93 -6.10
CA MET A 323 -3.17 -2.53 -6.90
C MET A 323 -2.23 -1.46 -7.46
N ILE A 324 -2.78 -0.37 -7.98
CA ILE A 324 -2.01 0.78 -8.47
C ILE A 324 -1.16 1.35 -7.34
N LEU A 325 -1.75 1.57 -6.16
CA LEU A 325 -1.03 2.09 -5.00
C LEU A 325 0.06 1.11 -4.52
N SER A 326 -0.20 -0.20 -4.51
CA SER A 326 0.85 -1.21 -4.24
C SER A 326 1.96 -1.19 -5.30
N ALA A 327 1.64 -0.97 -6.58
CA ALA A 327 2.64 -0.80 -7.64
C ALA A 327 3.46 0.49 -7.45
N THR A 328 2.89 1.56 -6.89
CA THR A 328 3.68 2.75 -6.52
C THR A 328 4.62 2.49 -5.35
N MET A 329 4.23 1.67 -4.37
CA MET A 329 5.13 1.19 -3.30
C MET A 329 6.31 0.40 -3.89
N MET A 330 6.07 -0.40 -4.94
CA MET A 330 7.11 -1.10 -5.68
C MET A 330 8.07 -0.15 -6.38
N LEU A 331 7.56 0.85 -7.10
CA LEU A 331 8.40 1.86 -7.76
C LEU A 331 9.29 2.60 -6.76
N ARG A 332 8.77 2.96 -5.58
CA ARG A 332 9.59 3.53 -4.49
C ARG A 332 10.68 2.58 -4.00
N HIS A 333 10.37 1.29 -3.89
CA HIS A 333 11.35 0.27 -3.51
C HIS A 333 12.48 0.16 -4.54
N LEU A 334 12.18 0.32 -5.83
CA LEU A 334 13.15 0.34 -6.92
C LEU A 334 13.94 1.66 -7.04
N GLY A 335 13.55 2.70 -6.29
CA GLY A 335 14.15 4.04 -6.34
C GLY A 335 13.58 4.96 -7.42
N LEU A 336 12.43 4.60 -8.01
CA LEU A 336 11.73 5.35 -9.06
C LEU A 336 10.70 6.33 -8.47
N ASP A 337 11.14 7.16 -7.51
CA ASP A 337 10.25 8.04 -6.73
C ASP A 337 9.47 9.05 -7.58
N ALA A 338 10.06 9.58 -8.64
CA ALA A 338 9.40 10.56 -9.51
C ALA A 338 8.17 9.97 -10.22
N ILE A 339 8.31 8.76 -10.77
CA ILE A 339 7.22 8.05 -11.44
C ILE A 339 6.17 7.63 -10.41
N ALA A 340 6.61 7.11 -9.25
CA ALA A 340 5.71 6.77 -8.16
C ALA A 340 4.85 7.96 -7.72
N ASN A 341 5.47 9.13 -7.50
CA ASN A 341 4.77 10.35 -7.12
C ASN A 341 3.75 10.79 -8.20
N ALA A 342 4.12 10.73 -9.48
CA ALA A 342 3.23 11.13 -10.57
C ALA A 342 1.96 10.24 -10.62
N ILE A 343 2.13 8.92 -10.53
CA ILE A 343 1.01 7.97 -10.51
C ILE A 343 0.16 8.18 -9.26
N THR A 344 0.78 8.22 -8.07
CA THR A 344 0.07 8.36 -6.80
C THR A 344 -0.76 9.65 -6.74
N THR A 345 -0.18 10.80 -7.13
CA THR A 345 -0.90 12.08 -7.16
C THR A 345 -2.08 12.03 -8.12
N SER A 346 -1.87 11.49 -9.33
CA SER A 346 -2.94 11.35 -10.32
C SER A 346 -4.09 10.47 -9.82
N THR A 347 -3.77 9.34 -9.16
CA THR A 347 -4.79 8.46 -8.55
C THR A 347 -5.61 9.22 -7.49
N TYR A 348 -4.96 10.02 -6.63
CA TYR A 348 -5.68 10.79 -5.62
C TYR A 348 -6.47 11.96 -6.19
N ASP A 349 -6.00 12.60 -7.24
CA ASP A 349 -6.72 13.69 -7.90
C ASP A 349 -8.02 13.17 -8.54
N VAL A 350 -7.98 12.00 -9.18
CA VAL A 350 -9.18 11.34 -9.74
C VAL A 350 -10.18 11.00 -8.62
N ILE A 351 -9.71 10.37 -7.55
CA ILE A 351 -10.55 9.98 -6.42
C ILE A 351 -11.17 11.21 -5.75
N SER A 352 -10.38 12.25 -5.53
CA SER A 352 -10.80 13.47 -4.83
C SER A 352 -11.76 14.33 -5.64
N THR A 353 -11.57 14.40 -6.95
CA THR A 353 -12.49 15.08 -7.89
C THR A 353 -13.86 14.40 -7.91
N GLY A 354 -13.92 13.08 -7.74
CA GLY A 354 -15.16 12.33 -7.57
C GLY A 354 -16.06 12.19 -8.79
N LYS A 355 -15.64 12.71 -9.96
CA LYS A 355 -16.36 12.58 -11.23
C LYS A 355 -16.39 11.15 -11.76
N ILE A 356 -15.27 10.42 -11.62
CA ILE A 356 -15.09 9.05 -12.13
C ILE A 356 -14.73 8.16 -10.95
N ARG A 357 -15.67 7.31 -10.55
CA ARG A 357 -15.53 6.36 -9.43
C ARG A 357 -16.11 5.00 -9.80
N THR A 358 -15.47 3.96 -9.29
CA THR A 358 -15.98 2.60 -9.32
C THR A 358 -17.15 2.43 -8.34
N LYS A 359 -17.89 1.33 -8.49
CA LYS A 359 -19.16 1.10 -7.76
C LYS A 359 -18.97 1.02 -6.24
N ASP A 360 -17.87 0.42 -5.78
CA ASP A 360 -17.49 0.33 -4.37
C ASP A 360 -17.30 1.70 -3.72
N MET A 361 -16.93 2.73 -4.50
CA MET A 361 -16.78 4.11 -4.03
C MET A 361 -18.04 4.97 -4.25
N GLY A 362 -19.19 4.35 -4.55
CA GLY A 362 -20.46 5.03 -4.83
C GLY A 362 -20.57 5.61 -6.24
N GLY A 363 -19.65 5.27 -7.16
CA GLY A 363 -19.67 5.71 -8.55
C GLY A 363 -20.42 4.79 -9.50
N LYS A 364 -20.51 5.20 -10.77
CA LYS A 364 -21.17 4.46 -11.86
C LYS A 364 -20.21 4.01 -12.97
N CYS A 365 -18.91 4.28 -12.84
CA CYS A 365 -17.95 3.98 -13.91
C CYS A 365 -17.60 2.49 -13.90
N PRO A 366 -17.74 1.77 -15.05
CA PRO A 366 -17.12 0.47 -15.21
C PRO A 366 -15.59 0.61 -15.30
N PHE A 367 -14.88 -0.47 -14.98
CA PHE A 367 -13.42 -0.59 -14.94
C PHE A 367 -12.76 -0.36 -16.31
N TYR A 368 -13.39 -0.83 -17.40
CA TYR A 368 -12.89 -0.74 -18.77
C TYR A 368 -13.98 -0.21 -19.71
N ARG A 369 -13.68 0.83 -20.48
CA ARG A 369 -14.39 1.08 -21.74
C ARG A 369 -13.37 0.76 -22.83
N SER A 370 -13.64 -0.28 -23.61
CA SER A 370 -12.90 -0.57 -24.82
C SER A 370 -12.81 0.72 -25.64
N HIS A 371 -11.57 1.15 -25.89
CA HIS A 371 -11.16 2.43 -26.44
C HIS A 371 -11.15 3.61 -25.44
N VAL A 372 -9.97 3.82 -24.86
CA VAL A 372 -9.49 5.07 -24.24
C VAL A 372 -10.14 5.38 -22.87
N PRO A 373 -9.37 5.46 -21.76
CA PRO A 373 -9.88 6.11 -20.55
C PRO A 373 -10.16 7.56 -20.95
N CYS A 374 -11.43 7.97 -20.92
CA CYS A 374 -11.93 9.33 -21.19
C CYS A 374 -10.82 10.36 -21.47
N ARG A 375 -10.40 10.43 -22.76
CA ARG A 375 -9.38 11.31 -23.36
C ARG A 375 -8.04 11.43 -22.60
N PHE A 376 -7.20 10.40 -22.71
CA PHE A 376 -5.74 10.56 -22.86
C PHE A 376 -5.35 10.38 -24.33
N ARG A 377 -5.75 11.30 -25.21
CA ARG A 377 -5.25 11.35 -26.61
C ARG A 377 -5.42 12.76 -27.20
N SER A 378 -4.40 13.58 -26.97
CA SER A 378 -3.71 14.40 -27.97
C SER A 378 -2.93 15.49 -27.26
N LEU A 379 -1.61 15.35 -27.20
CA LEU A 379 -0.65 16.44 -27.34
C LEU A 379 0.72 15.78 -27.32
N GLY A 380 1.19 15.46 -28.53
CA GLY A 380 2.59 15.17 -28.75
C GLY A 380 3.41 16.43 -28.54
N SER A 381 4.60 16.22 -27.98
CA SER A 381 5.71 17.17 -27.84
C SER A 381 5.54 18.30 -26.81
N LEU A 382 6.67 18.60 -26.17
CA LEU A 382 7.00 19.79 -25.36
C LEU A 382 6.76 19.74 -23.84
N LEU A 383 7.80 19.26 -23.16
CA LEU A 383 8.48 19.90 -22.03
C LEU A 383 7.65 20.87 -21.15
N LEU A 384 7.34 20.37 -19.94
CA LEU A 384 7.51 21.06 -18.64
C LEU A 384 6.74 22.37 -18.34
N THR A 385 5.80 22.83 -19.19
CA THR A 385 5.08 24.09 -18.90
C THR A 385 3.53 24.03 -19.01
N GLU A 386 2.95 22.91 -19.44
CA GLU A 386 1.51 22.80 -19.77
C GLU A 386 0.64 22.07 -18.72
N LEU A 387 1.16 21.69 -17.55
CA LEU A 387 0.32 21.14 -16.46
C LEU A 387 -0.46 22.23 -15.72
N TYR A 388 -0.02 23.49 -15.82
CA TYR A 388 -0.67 24.64 -15.16
C TYR A 388 -1.79 25.27 -15.99
N LEU A 389 -1.72 25.20 -17.33
CA LEU A 389 -2.69 25.84 -18.24
C LEU A 389 -3.90 24.96 -18.58
N PHE A 390 -3.77 23.63 -18.48
CA PHE A 390 -4.90 22.72 -18.76
C PHE A 390 -6.01 22.77 -17.69
N PHE A 391 -5.68 23.08 -16.43
CA PHE A 391 -6.68 23.25 -15.37
C PHE A 391 -7.38 24.63 -15.39
N PHE A 392 -6.78 25.66 -16.01
CA PHE A 392 -7.37 27.01 -16.04
C PHE A 392 -8.52 27.14 -17.07
N SER A 393 -8.55 26.31 -18.11
CA SER A 393 -9.62 26.33 -19.12
C SER A 393 -10.94 25.69 -18.64
N LEU A 394 -10.90 24.82 -17.63
CA LEU A 394 -12.09 24.13 -17.08
C LEU A 394 -12.95 25.02 -16.16
N SER A 395 -12.52 26.26 -15.87
CA SER A 395 -13.29 27.22 -15.05
C SER A 395 -14.09 28.24 -15.86
N ARG A 396 -13.95 28.33 -17.20
CA ARG A 396 -14.70 29.30 -18.02
C ARG A 396 -15.92 28.73 -18.76
N GLU A 397 -16.00 27.43 -18.99
CA GLU A 397 -17.14 26.83 -19.72
C GLU A 397 -18.34 26.46 -18.85
N CYS A 398 -18.24 26.58 -17.51
CA CYS A 398 -19.38 26.36 -16.61
C CYS A 398 -20.19 27.65 -16.30
N HIS A 399 -19.84 28.79 -16.92
CA HIS A 399 -20.55 30.06 -16.71
C HIS A 399 -21.47 30.49 -17.86
N ASN A 400 -21.60 29.69 -18.94
CA ASN A 400 -22.38 30.08 -20.11
C ASN A 400 -23.58 29.17 -20.46
N GLN A 401 -24.12 28.44 -19.47
CA GLN A 401 -25.42 27.74 -19.61
C GLN A 401 -26.42 28.22 -18.55
N ARG A 402 -26.70 29.52 -18.53
CA ARG A 402 -27.95 30.10 -18.02
C ARG A 402 -28.22 31.38 -18.80
N LEU A 403 -28.94 31.27 -19.92
CA LEU A 403 -29.74 32.34 -20.56
C LEU A 403 -30.46 31.75 -21.78
N HIS A 404 -31.52 30.99 -21.52
CA HIS A 404 -32.62 30.86 -22.47
C HIS A 404 -33.92 31.05 -21.70
N SER A 405 -34.44 32.28 -21.75
CA SER A 405 -35.80 32.61 -21.38
C SER A 405 -36.32 33.69 -22.34
N CYS A 406 -37.50 33.42 -22.90
CA CYS A 406 -38.44 34.37 -23.51
C CYS A 406 -38.06 35.06 -24.81
N GLY A 407 -38.97 35.02 -25.78
CA GLY A 407 -38.93 35.85 -26.98
C GLY A 407 -39.90 35.38 -28.06
N HIS A 408 -41.19 35.70 -27.90
CA HIS A 408 -42.21 35.54 -28.93
C HIS A 408 -41.88 36.37 -30.18
N CYS A 409 -42.15 35.78 -31.35
CA CYS A 409 -42.28 36.47 -32.62
C CYS A 409 -43.37 37.55 -32.55
N TRP A 410 -43.03 38.77 -32.94
CA TRP A 410 -43.89 39.69 -33.69
C TRP A 410 -42.98 40.63 -34.48
N LEU A 411 -43.07 40.57 -35.81
CA LEU A 411 -42.97 41.73 -36.70
C LEU A 411 -43.50 41.32 -38.08
N VAL A 412 -44.61 41.97 -38.41
CA VAL A 412 -45.27 42.07 -39.71
C VAL A 412 -44.44 43.02 -40.58
N ASP A 413 -44.29 42.73 -41.87
CA ASP A 413 -44.49 43.70 -42.96
C ASP A 413 -44.32 43.05 -44.35
N ASN A 414 -45.40 43.19 -45.14
CA ASN A 414 -45.65 42.99 -46.58
C ASN A 414 -45.52 41.59 -47.21
#